data_AF-A0A920BM34-F1
#
_entry.id   AF-A0A920BM34-F1
#
_cell.length_a   1.000
_cell.length_b   1.000
_cell.length_c   1.000
_cell.angle_alpha   90.00
_cell.angle_beta   90.00
_cell.angle_gamma   90.00
#
_symmetry.space_group_name_H-M   'P 1'
#
loop_
_entity.id
_entity.type
_entity.pdbx_description
1 polymer ?
#
loop_
_entity_poly.entity_id
_entity_poly.type
_entity_poly.pdbx_seq_one_letter_code
_entity_poly.pdbx_strand_id
1 'polypeptide(L)'
;MCLRPVRWFEGVPSPVKQPELVDMVIFRENTEDIYAGIEAEAGSPEAETIREMIKEVFGREISEDSGLGIKPVSRTGSQRLQRAAIKYAVEPDGKHSLGSQRQHHEVHRRSIPKVGI
;
A
#
# COMPACT_ATOMS: atom_id res chain seq x y z
N MET A 1 -9.17 5.20 8.51
CA MET A 1 -7.86 5.86 8.25
C MET A 1 -7.09 5.88 9.54
N CYS A 2 -5.79 5.58 9.50
CA CYS A 2 -4.90 5.64 10.66
C CYS A 2 -3.82 6.70 10.41
N LEU A 3 -3.63 7.61 11.38
CA LEU A 3 -2.53 8.57 11.40
C LEU A 3 -1.51 8.13 12.44
N ARG A 4 -0.23 8.18 12.09
CA ARG A 4 0.87 7.87 13.00
C ARG A 4 1.92 8.98 12.95
N PRO A 5 1.87 9.98 13.84
CA PRO A 5 2.95 10.95 13.99
C PRO A 5 4.17 10.23 14.57
N VAL A 6 5.34 10.50 13.98
CA VAL A 6 6.62 9.95 14.39
C VAL A 6 7.58 11.11 14.56
N ARG A 7 7.95 11.38 15.81
CA ARG A 7 8.97 12.36 16.16
C ARG A 7 9.91 11.79 17.21
N TRP A 8 11.16 12.22 17.16
CA TRP A 8 12.11 11.91 18.22
C TRP A 8 12.00 12.92 19.37
N PHE A 9 12.39 12.47 20.57
CA PHE A 9 12.42 13.27 21.79
C PHE A 9 13.81 13.22 22.42
N GLU A 10 14.28 14.36 22.89
CA GLU A 10 15.59 14.49 23.53
C GLU A 10 15.75 13.53 24.72
N GLY A 11 16.91 12.89 24.80
CA GLY A 11 17.21 11.90 25.84
C GLY A 11 16.73 10.47 25.54
N VAL A 12 15.94 10.25 24.49
CA VAL A 12 15.53 8.90 24.09
C VAL A 12 16.61 8.27 23.20
N PRO A 13 17.18 7.09 23.57
CA PRO A 13 18.19 6.45 22.74
C PRO A 13 17.60 6.07 21.37
N SER A 14 18.41 6.23 20.32
CA SER A 14 17.99 5.94 18.95
C SER A 14 19.08 5.16 18.20
N PRO A 15 18.70 4.19 17.34
CA PRO A 15 19.65 3.46 16.52
C PRO A 15 20.17 4.24 15.30
N VAL A 16 19.57 5.39 14.95
CA VAL A 16 19.98 6.21 13.80
C VAL A 16 20.90 7.36 14.22
N LYS A 17 21.76 7.84 13.29
CA LYS A 17 22.78 8.86 13.58
C LYS A 17 22.22 10.25 13.90
N GLN A 18 21.10 10.63 13.27
CA GLN A 18 20.50 11.97 13.38
C GLN A 18 18.98 11.85 13.64
N PRO A 19 18.57 11.34 14.83
CA PRO A 19 17.17 11.13 15.14
C PRO A 19 16.36 12.43 15.27
N GLU A 20 17.01 13.56 15.57
CA GLU A 20 16.42 14.89 15.67
C GLU A 20 15.79 15.40 14.37
N LEU A 21 16.16 14.81 13.23
CA LEU A 21 15.58 15.12 11.92
C LEU A 21 14.29 14.31 11.62
N VAL A 22 13.92 13.39 12.51
CA VAL A 22 12.69 12.61 12.37
C VAL A 22 11.51 13.45 12.86
N ASP A 23 10.78 14.02 11.90
CA ASP A 23 9.49 14.66 12.09
C ASP A 23 8.60 14.34 10.88
N MET A 24 7.74 13.34 11.02
CA MET A 24 6.87 12.90 9.92
C MET A 24 5.53 12.37 10.44
N VAL A 25 4.52 12.42 9.58
CA VAL A 25 3.22 11.80 9.85
C VAL A 25 2.91 10.76 8.77
N ILE A 26 2.66 9.53 9.20
CA ILE A 26 2.31 8.44 8.29
C ILE A 26 0.78 8.34 8.20
N PHE A 27 0.27 8.53 6.98
CA PHE A 27 -1.13 8.26 6.63
C PHE A 27 -1.25 6.84 6.09
N ARG A 28 -2.00 5.99 6.80
CA ARG A 28 -2.22 4.59 6.41
C ARG A 28 -3.69 4.29 6.13
N GLU A 29 -3.96 3.71 4.96
CA GLU A 29 -5.23 3.04 4.66
C GLU A 29 -5.34 1.79 5.57
N ASN A 30 -6.46 1.63 6.27
CA ASN A 30 -6.59 0.61 7.32
C ASN A 30 -7.92 -0.13 7.24
N THR A 31 -8.54 -0.19 6.06
CA THR A 31 -9.83 -0.86 5.85
C THR A 31 -9.77 -1.95 4.79
N GLU A 32 -8.76 -1.92 3.93
CA GLU A 32 -8.60 -2.85 2.81
C GLU A 32 -7.23 -3.55 2.88
N ASP A 33 -6.69 -3.97 1.73
CA ASP A 33 -5.43 -4.70 1.62
C ASP A 33 -5.54 -6.12 2.25
N ILE A 34 -4.43 -6.80 2.49
CA ILE A 34 -4.35 -8.12 3.14
C ILE A 34 -5.00 -8.13 4.52
N TYR A 35 -5.10 -6.96 5.17
CA TYR A 35 -5.77 -6.81 6.46
C TYR A 35 -7.29 -6.97 6.38
N ALA A 36 -7.87 -7.07 5.18
CA ALA A 36 -9.26 -7.45 5.00
C ALA A 36 -9.54 -8.91 5.42
N GLY A 37 -8.51 -9.77 5.52
CA GLY A 37 -8.63 -11.14 6.01
C GLY A 37 -9.41 -12.07 5.08
N ILE A 38 -9.48 -11.75 3.78
CA ILE A 38 -10.11 -12.59 2.77
C ILE A 38 -9.09 -13.64 2.35
N GLU A 39 -9.06 -14.75 3.10
CA GLU A 39 -8.03 -15.79 3.01
C GLU A 39 -8.66 -17.18 3.01
N ALA A 40 -8.03 -18.11 2.28
CA ALA A 40 -8.36 -19.53 2.23
C ALA A 40 -7.12 -20.34 2.60
N GLU A 41 -7.29 -21.29 3.51
CA GLU A 41 -6.21 -22.15 4.01
C GLU A 41 -5.71 -23.10 2.91
N ALA A 42 -4.40 -23.40 2.94
CA ALA A 42 -3.82 -24.37 2.02
C ALA A 42 -4.52 -25.72 2.12
N GLY A 43 -4.87 -26.31 0.97
CA GLY A 43 -5.58 -27.59 0.90
C GLY A 43 -7.07 -27.54 1.29
N SER A 44 -7.63 -26.36 1.57
CA SER A 44 -9.08 -26.21 1.79
C SER A 44 -9.86 -26.26 0.46
N PRO A 45 -11.15 -26.66 0.48
CA PRO A 45 -11.99 -26.65 -0.72
C PRO A 45 -12.11 -25.26 -1.37
N GLU A 46 -12.10 -24.20 -0.56
CA GLU A 46 -12.14 -22.81 -1.03
C GLU A 46 -10.85 -22.44 -1.78
N ALA A 47 -9.68 -22.85 -1.26
CA ALA A 47 -8.41 -22.60 -1.92
C ALA A 47 -8.32 -23.33 -3.27
N GLU A 48 -8.84 -24.55 -3.36
CA GLU A 48 -8.90 -25.28 -4.63
C GLU A 48 -9.80 -24.55 -5.64
N THR A 49 -10.99 -24.15 -5.23
CA THR A 49 -11.94 -23.42 -6.07
C THR A 49 -11.32 -22.12 -6.62
N ILE A 50 -10.64 -21.35 -5.77
CA ILE A 50 -9.98 -20.12 -6.18
C ILE A 50 -8.83 -20.41 -7.14
N ARG A 51 -8.05 -21.47 -6.90
CA ARG A 51 -6.94 -21.89 -7.77
C ARG A 51 -7.42 -22.29 -9.17
N GLU A 52 -8.46 -23.11 -9.24
CA GLU A 52 -9.08 -23.51 -10.50
C GLU A 52 -9.57 -22.29 -11.29
N MET A 53 -10.28 -21.37 -10.61
CA MET A 53 -10.71 -20.12 -11.22
C MET A 53 -9.54 -19.29 -11.74
N ILE A 54 -8.44 -19.18 -10.99
CA ILE A 54 -7.26 -18.43 -11.43
C ILE A 54 -6.61 -19.08 -12.65
N LYS A 55 -6.54 -20.41 -12.67
CA LYS A 55 -6.02 -21.17 -13.81
C LYS A 55 -6.90 -20.99 -15.04
N GLU A 56 -8.22 -21.06 -14.91
CA GLU A 56 -9.17 -20.92 -16.01
C GLU A 56 -9.18 -19.49 -16.58
N VAL A 57 -9.28 -18.48 -15.71
CA VAL A 57 -9.47 -17.08 -16.12
C VAL A 57 -8.15 -16.41 -16.52
N PHE A 58 -7.07 -16.69 -15.79
CA PHE A 58 -5.79 -15.99 -15.96
C PHE A 58 -4.66 -16.88 -16.49
N GLY A 59 -4.88 -18.19 -16.66
CA GLY A 59 -3.85 -19.12 -17.16
C GLY A 59 -2.65 -19.27 -16.22
N ARG A 60 -2.83 -18.97 -14.92
CA ARG A 60 -1.76 -19.02 -13.92
C ARG A 60 -1.95 -20.19 -12.99
N GLU A 61 -0.88 -20.96 -12.80
CA GLU A 61 -0.86 -22.04 -11.83
C GLU A 61 -0.29 -21.54 -10.50
N ILE A 62 -0.92 -21.95 -9.41
CA ILE A 62 -0.49 -21.70 -8.03
C ILE A 62 -0.31 -23.06 -7.37
N SER A 63 0.72 -23.18 -6.52
CA SER A 63 1.07 -24.45 -5.87
C SER A 63 -0.06 -24.98 -4.98
N GLU A 64 -0.14 -26.31 -4.88
CA GLU A 64 -1.21 -27.01 -4.15
C GLU A 64 -1.19 -26.78 -2.64
N ASP A 65 0.02 -26.57 -2.11
CA ASP A 65 0.33 -26.30 -0.71
C ASP A 65 0.26 -24.80 -0.34
N SER A 66 -0.22 -23.94 -1.26
CA SER A 66 -0.34 -22.51 -0.99
C SER A 66 -1.71 -22.14 -0.40
N GLY A 67 -1.69 -21.39 0.70
CA GLY A 67 -2.84 -20.61 1.13
C GLY A 67 -3.05 -19.42 0.19
N LEU A 68 -4.31 -19.05 -0.05
CA LEU A 68 -4.67 -18.01 -1.01
C LEU A 68 -5.29 -16.82 -0.30
N GLY A 69 -4.82 -15.61 -0.60
CA GLY A 69 -5.33 -14.37 -0.05
C GLY A 69 -5.75 -13.39 -1.13
N ILE A 70 -6.84 -12.67 -0.91
CA ILE A 70 -7.30 -11.60 -1.79
C ILE A 70 -6.94 -10.26 -1.15
N LYS A 71 -6.21 -9.44 -1.91
CA LYS A 71 -5.80 -8.08 -1.52
C LYS A 71 -6.66 -7.05 -2.25
N PRO A 72 -7.86 -6.70 -1.75
CA PRO A 72 -8.65 -5.63 -2.35
C PRO A 72 -7.98 -4.28 -2.11
N VAL A 73 -7.95 -3.43 -3.12
CA VAL A 73 -7.54 -2.02 -3.00
C VAL A 73 -8.50 -1.19 -3.85
N SER A 74 -9.31 -0.33 -3.22
CA SER A 74 -10.30 0.46 -3.94
C SER A 74 -9.82 1.88 -4.24
N ARG A 75 -10.37 2.44 -5.33
CA ARG A 75 -10.21 3.85 -5.67
C ARG A 75 -10.74 4.75 -4.55
N THR A 76 -11.86 4.39 -3.95
CA THR A 76 -12.51 5.18 -2.89
C THR A 76 -11.65 5.23 -1.63
N GLY A 77 -11.16 4.08 -1.17
CA GLY A 77 -10.24 3.99 -0.02
C GLY A 77 -8.97 4.79 -0.24
N SER A 78 -8.35 4.62 -1.41
CA SER A 78 -7.15 5.35 -1.82
C SER A 78 -7.34 6.86 -1.88
N GLN A 79 -8.41 7.33 -2.54
CA GLN A 79 -8.69 8.77 -2.67
C GLN A 79 -9.02 9.42 -1.33
N ARG A 80 -9.74 8.72 -0.44
CA ARG A 80 -10.02 9.20 0.91
C ARG A 80 -8.72 9.44 1.69
N LEU A 81 -7.78 8.50 1.62
CA LEU A 81 -6.46 8.65 2.24
C LEU A 81 -5.68 9.83 1.65
N GLN A 82 -5.59 9.90 0.32
CA GLN A 82 -4.86 10.96 -0.38
C GLN A 82 -5.42 12.35 -0.06
N ARG A 83 -6.75 12.50 -0.08
CA ARG A 83 -7.41 13.77 0.29
C ARG A 83 -7.09 14.18 1.72
N ALA A 84 -7.07 13.24 2.66
CA ALA A 84 -6.73 13.55 4.04
C ALA A 84 -5.26 13.98 4.19
N ALA A 85 -4.33 13.27 3.54
CA ALA A 85 -2.91 13.61 3.57
C ALA A 85 -2.62 14.97 2.90
N ILE A 86 -3.28 15.26 1.78
CA ILE A 86 -3.18 16.58 1.11
C ILE A 86 -3.73 17.67 2.01
N LYS A 87 -4.93 17.48 2.58
CA LYS A 87 -5.52 18.46 3.50
C LYS A 87 -4.60 18.77 4.67
N TYR A 88 -4.03 17.74 5.28
CA TYR A 88 -3.05 17.88 6.36
C TYR A 88 -1.81 18.66 5.92
N ALA A 89 -1.28 18.39 4.72
CA ALA A 89 -0.07 19.06 4.24
C ALA A 89 -0.27 20.55 3.88
N VAL A 90 -1.49 20.96 3.51
CA VAL A 90 -1.81 22.35 3.13
C VAL A 90 -2.34 23.18 4.31
N GLU A 91 -2.36 22.63 5.53
CA GLU A 91 -2.71 23.40 6.72
C GLU A 91 -1.71 24.57 6.95
N PRO A 92 -2.15 25.64 7.65
CA PRO A 92 -1.48 26.96 7.63
C PRO A 92 -0.08 27.02 8.24
N ASP A 93 0.42 25.93 8.81
CA ASP A 93 1.75 25.77 9.39
C ASP A 93 2.85 25.52 8.33
N GLY A 94 2.47 25.21 7.08
CA GLY A 94 3.26 25.51 5.88
C GLY A 94 4.61 24.77 5.70
N LYS A 95 4.83 23.65 6.40
CA LYS A 95 6.14 22.95 6.42
C LYS A 95 6.10 21.47 6.04
N HIS A 96 5.04 21.01 5.37
CA HIS A 96 4.85 19.59 5.09
C HIS A 96 5.12 19.25 3.62
N SER A 97 6.06 18.34 3.37
CA SER A 97 6.24 17.70 2.06
C SER A 97 5.52 16.36 2.02
N LEU A 98 4.74 16.08 0.97
CA LEU A 98 3.99 14.83 0.84
C LEU A 98 4.72 13.82 -0.06
N GLY A 99 4.95 12.61 0.47
CA GLY A 99 5.44 11.46 -0.28
C GLY A 99 4.42 10.31 -0.32
N SER A 100 4.42 9.52 -1.39
CA SER A 100 3.61 8.30 -1.49
C SER A 100 4.49 7.06 -1.60
N GLN A 101 4.20 6.02 -0.81
CA GLN A 101 4.85 4.72 -0.92
C GLN A 101 3.89 3.67 -1.47
N ARG A 102 4.36 2.87 -2.44
CA ARG A 102 3.66 1.71 -3.00
C ARG A 102 4.69 0.63 -3.29
N GLN A 103 4.35 -0.64 -3.03
CA GLN A 103 5.26 -1.76 -3.29
C GLN A 103 5.13 -2.37 -4.70
N HIS A 104 4.22 -1.87 -5.56
CA HIS A 104 4.09 -2.33 -6.93
C HIS A 104 4.84 -1.43 -7.92
N HIS A 105 5.81 -2.02 -8.62
CA HIS A 105 6.40 -1.49 -9.85
C HIS A 105 5.49 -1.89 -11.02
N GLU A 106 4.47 -1.10 -11.33
CA GLU A 106 3.81 -1.24 -12.64
C GLU A 106 4.74 -0.60 -13.69
N VAL A 107 5.47 -1.44 -14.43
CA VAL A 107 6.10 -1.02 -15.69
C VAL A 107 4.98 -0.84 -16.72
N HIS A 108 4.22 0.25 -16.60
CA HIS A 108 3.44 0.75 -17.71
C HIS A 108 4.42 1.33 -18.73
N ARG A 109 4.85 0.52 -19.71
CA ARG A 109 5.44 1.03 -20.96
C ARG A 109 4.36 1.82 -21.69
N ARG A 110 4.11 3.06 -21.27
CA ARG A 110 3.45 4.05 -22.12
C ARG A 110 4.45 4.43 -23.20
N SER A 111 4.27 3.86 -24.40
CA SER A 111 4.91 4.38 -25.60
C SER A 111 4.43 5.82 -25.80
N ILE A 112 5.28 6.79 -25.45
CA ILE A 112 5.06 8.18 -25.82
C ILE A 112 5.24 8.24 -27.36
N PRO A 113 4.25 8.73 -28.13
CA PRO A 113 4.43 8.90 -29.56
C PRO A 113 5.57 9.90 -29.79
N LYS A 114 6.57 9.49 -30.59
CA LYS A 114 7.66 10.37 -31.02
C LYS A 114 7.02 11.53 -31.79
N VAL A 115 7.03 12.72 -31.21
CA VAL A 115 6.81 13.96 -31.94
C VAL A 115 8.06 14.18 -32.79
N GLY A 116 7.90 14.03 -34.10
CA GLY A 116 8.95 14.29 -35.08
C GLY A 116 9.29 15.78 -35.11
N ILE A 117 10.59 16.05 -35.14
CA ILE A 117 11.18 17.32 -35.62
C ILE A 117 11.37 17.14 -37.13
#